data_AF-A0A354DLL0-F1
#
_entry.id   AF-A0A354DLL0-F1
#
_cell.length_a   1.000
_cell.length_b   1.000
_cell.length_c   1.000
_cell.angle_alpha   90.00
_cell.angle_beta   90.00
_cell.angle_gamma   90.00
#
_symmetry.space_group_name_H-M   'P 1'
#
loop_
_entity.id
_entity.type
_entity.pdbx_description
1 polymer ?
#
loop_
_entity_poly.entity_id
_entity_poly.type
_entity_poly.pdbx_seq_one_letter_code
_entity_poly.pdbx_strand_id
1 'polypeptide(L)'
;MKLIRLILGLVLLLVPFSTMGATQTHAQGMDVYTVKPGDTLWIIAQKYQVGLSEIINANKQFRNPALIYPGQKVNVPLLTAVKSVEGEVIRLVNVERSKRGLKPLVNNWQLSRCARVKSADMSTKNYFSHTSPTYGSPFQMIKAFNIA
;
A
#
# COMPACT_ATOMS: atom_id res chain seq x y z
N MET A 1 -5.45 64.63 -19.34
CA MET A 1 -6.77 64.96 -18.74
C MET A 1 -7.85 64.26 -19.54
N LYS A 2 -8.85 63.68 -18.83
CA LYS A 2 -10.13 63.09 -19.30
C LYS A 2 -10.01 61.65 -19.87
N LEU A 3 -10.14 60.61 -19.04
CA LEU A 3 -11.39 59.94 -18.61
C LEU A 3 -12.28 59.49 -19.78
N ILE A 4 -12.19 58.21 -20.12
CA ILE A 4 -13.18 57.45 -20.90
C ILE A 4 -13.98 56.60 -19.90
N ARG A 5 -15.30 56.76 -19.91
CA ARG A 5 -16.30 55.95 -19.20
C ARG A 5 -16.97 55.02 -20.23
N LEU A 6 -17.22 53.74 -19.90
CA LEU A 6 -18.26 52.91 -20.54
C LEU A 6 -18.60 51.70 -19.62
N ILE A 7 -19.75 51.71 -18.92
CA ILE A 7 -20.99 50.92 -19.18
C ILE A 7 -20.78 49.40 -18.98
N LEU A 8 -21.17 48.87 -17.82
CA LEU A 8 -22.46 48.17 -17.51
C LEU A 8 -22.46 46.70 -17.98
N GLY A 9 -22.40 45.76 -17.03
CA GLY A 9 -22.47 44.32 -17.27
C GLY A 9 -22.82 43.54 -16.00
N LEU A 10 -24.12 43.27 -15.85
CA LEU A 10 -24.76 42.33 -14.94
C LEU A 10 -24.16 40.91 -15.07
N VAL A 11 -23.92 40.22 -13.95
CA VAL A 11 -24.32 38.82 -13.65
C VAL A 11 -23.74 38.41 -12.29
N LEU A 12 -24.65 38.18 -11.35
CA LEU A 12 -24.44 37.47 -10.09
C LEU A 12 -24.17 35.99 -10.42
N LEU A 13 -23.01 35.46 -10.05
CA LEU A 13 -22.82 34.01 -9.95
C LEU A 13 -21.97 33.64 -8.74
N LEU A 14 -22.71 33.42 -7.65
CA LEU A 14 -22.29 32.78 -6.43
C LEU A 14 -21.98 31.31 -6.76
N VAL A 15 -20.70 30.92 -6.75
CA VAL A 15 -20.33 29.50 -6.63
C VAL A 15 -19.38 29.40 -5.46
N PRO A 16 -19.80 28.89 -4.29
CA PRO A 16 -18.82 28.37 -3.35
C PRO A 16 -18.19 27.17 -4.04
N PHE A 17 -16.93 27.32 -4.45
CA PHE A 17 -16.12 26.21 -4.93
C PHE A 17 -15.76 25.35 -3.71
N SER A 18 -16.79 24.72 -3.14
CA SER A 18 -16.67 23.64 -2.18
C SER A 18 -16.16 22.44 -2.96
N THR A 19 -14.86 22.38 -3.20
CA THR A 19 -14.22 21.12 -3.59
C THR A 19 -14.34 20.19 -2.39
N MET A 20 -15.45 19.47 -2.33
CA MET A 20 -15.49 18.19 -1.64
C MET A 20 -14.39 17.36 -2.30
N GLY A 21 -13.22 17.32 -1.67
CA GLY A 21 -12.22 16.33 -2.01
C GLY A 21 -12.89 14.98 -1.86
N ALA A 22 -13.14 14.29 -2.97
CA ALA A 22 -13.54 12.91 -2.95
C ALA A 22 -12.45 12.18 -2.16
N THR A 23 -12.78 11.78 -0.94
CA THR A 23 -11.94 10.88 -0.17
C THR A 23 -11.86 9.61 -0.99
N GLN A 24 -10.73 9.38 -1.64
CA GLN A 24 -10.46 8.10 -2.29
C GLN A 24 -10.34 7.07 -1.17
N THR A 25 -11.46 6.46 -0.82
CA THR A 25 -11.45 5.25 -0.02
C THR A 25 -10.88 4.15 -0.93
N HIS A 26 -9.57 3.91 -0.81
CA HIS A 26 -8.93 2.80 -1.48
C HIS A 26 -9.44 1.50 -0.85
N ALA A 27 -10.57 1.00 -1.36
CA ALA A 27 -11.05 -0.34 -1.04
C ALA A 27 -9.95 -1.34 -1.41
N GLN A 28 -9.53 -2.13 -0.42
CA GLN A 28 -8.59 -3.22 -0.66
C GLN A 28 -9.29 -4.22 -1.57
N GLY A 29 -8.75 -4.43 -2.77
CA GLY A 29 -9.28 -5.43 -3.67
C GLY A 29 -9.14 -6.83 -3.08
N MET A 30 -9.88 -7.79 -3.58
CA MET A 30 -9.72 -9.20 -3.22
C MET A 30 -9.73 -10.01 -4.51
N ASP A 31 -8.75 -10.89 -4.65
CA ASP A 31 -8.75 -11.93 -5.68
C ASP A 31 -9.17 -13.26 -5.06
N VAL A 32 -9.68 -14.17 -5.87
CA VAL A 32 -10.03 -15.52 -5.45
C VAL A 32 -9.19 -16.51 -6.24
N TYR A 33 -8.18 -17.05 -5.56
CA TYR A 33 -7.30 -18.07 -6.13
C TYR A 33 -7.90 -19.47 -5.94
N THR A 34 -7.85 -20.30 -6.98
CA THR A 34 -8.26 -21.71 -6.89
C THR A 34 -7.03 -22.58 -6.69
N VAL A 35 -6.99 -23.30 -5.57
CA VAL A 35 -5.85 -24.15 -5.17
C VAL A 35 -5.60 -25.23 -6.22
N LYS A 36 -4.33 -25.41 -6.59
CA LYS A 36 -3.85 -26.46 -7.49
C LYS A 36 -3.10 -27.54 -6.70
N PRO A 37 -2.92 -28.75 -7.27
CA PRO A 37 -2.07 -29.77 -6.67
C PRO A 37 -0.66 -29.23 -6.39
N GLY A 38 -0.19 -29.42 -5.16
CA GLY A 38 1.13 -28.94 -4.70
C GLY A 38 1.17 -27.51 -4.15
N ASP A 39 0.06 -26.76 -4.22
CA ASP A 39 0.01 -25.42 -3.65
C ASP A 39 0.02 -25.45 -2.10
N THR A 40 0.67 -24.44 -1.53
CA THR A 40 0.53 -24.08 -0.11
C THR A 40 0.14 -22.61 -0.02
N LEU A 41 -0.45 -22.19 1.11
CA LEU A 41 -0.74 -20.76 1.32
C LEU A 41 0.53 -19.89 1.22
N TRP A 42 1.70 -20.45 1.54
CA TRP A 42 2.99 -19.75 1.39
C TRP A 42 3.35 -19.52 -0.08
N ILE A 43 3.24 -20.54 -0.94
CA ILE A 43 3.50 -20.40 -2.39
C ILE A 43 2.53 -19.38 -3.00
N ILE A 44 1.25 -19.46 -2.62
CA ILE A 44 0.23 -18.51 -3.09
C ILE A 44 0.58 -17.09 -2.59
N ALA A 45 0.93 -16.92 -1.32
CA ALA A 45 1.32 -15.61 -0.77
C ALA A 45 2.52 -15.01 -1.52
N GLN A 46 3.54 -15.82 -1.78
CA GLN A 46 4.73 -15.40 -2.52
C GLN A 46 4.37 -14.97 -3.95
N LYS A 47 3.55 -15.76 -4.65
CA LYS A 47 3.08 -15.43 -6.01
C LYS A 47 2.40 -14.07 -6.07
N TYR A 48 1.56 -13.77 -5.09
CA TYR A 48 0.81 -12.51 -5.02
C TYR A 48 1.57 -11.37 -4.34
N GLN A 49 2.80 -11.63 -3.86
CA GLN A 49 3.61 -10.69 -3.08
C GLN A 49 2.81 -10.09 -1.91
N VAL A 50 2.16 -10.98 -1.17
CA VAL A 50 1.43 -10.69 0.07
C VAL A 50 2.02 -11.55 1.18
N GLY A 51 1.80 -11.16 2.42
CA GLY A 51 2.29 -11.97 3.53
C GLY A 51 1.42 -13.18 3.80
N LEU A 52 2.05 -14.25 4.29
CA LEU A 52 1.35 -15.47 4.69
C LEU A 52 0.29 -15.17 5.75
N SER A 53 0.61 -14.36 6.77
CA SER A 53 -0.34 -13.95 7.81
C SER A 53 -1.56 -13.22 7.26
N GLU A 54 -1.38 -12.37 6.25
CA GLU A 54 -2.45 -11.61 5.61
C GLU A 54 -3.40 -12.54 4.84
N ILE A 55 -2.86 -13.53 4.12
CA ILE A 55 -3.69 -14.57 3.49
C ILE A 55 -4.41 -15.40 4.55
N ILE A 56 -3.73 -15.86 5.61
CA ILE A 56 -4.37 -16.65 6.67
C ILE A 56 -5.53 -15.87 7.31
N ASN A 57 -5.31 -14.59 7.63
CA ASN A 57 -6.33 -13.73 8.22
C ASN A 57 -7.52 -13.46 7.30
N ALA A 58 -7.30 -13.42 5.99
CA ALA A 58 -8.36 -13.30 4.99
C ALA A 58 -9.14 -14.62 4.77
N ASN A 59 -8.64 -15.74 5.27
CA ASN A 59 -9.20 -17.07 5.04
C ASN A 59 -9.50 -17.85 6.32
N LYS A 60 -10.25 -17.23 7.25
CA LYS A 60 -10.64 -17.85 8.52
C LYS A 60 -11.48 -19.13 8.37
N GLN A 61 -11.99 -19.43 7.18
CA GLN A 61 -12.66 -20.70 6.87
C GLN A 61 -11.73 -21.91 6.95
N PHE A 62 -10.41 -21.73 6.78
CA PHE A 62 -9.44 -22.80 6.95
C PHE A 62 -9.05 -22.92 8.43
N ARG A 63 -9.66 -23.89 9.12
CA ARG A 63 -9.35 -24.18 10.53
C ARG A 63 -7.87 -24.52 10.73
N ASN A 64 -7.29 -25.27 9.80
CA ASN A 64 -5.86 -25.53 9.73
C ASN A 64 -5.28 -24.84 8.48
N PRO A 65 -4.64 -23.66 8.62
CA PRO A 65 -4.07 -22.95 7.49
C PRO A 65 -2.92 -23.68 6.78
N ALA A 66 -2.31 -24.67 7.43
CA ALA A 66 -1.28 -25.50 6.82
C ALA A 66 -1.85 -26.56 5.86
N LEU A 67 -3.18 -26.78 5.85
CA LEU A 67 -3.82 -27.84 5.09
C LEU A 67 -4.89 -27.26 4.16
N ILE A 68 -4.54 -27.17 2.88
CA ILE A 68 -5.44 -26.79 1.79
C ILE A 68 -5.48 -27.91 0.75
N TYR A 69 -6.58 -27.99 0.01
CA TYR A 69 -6.83 -29.03 -0.99
C TYR A 69 -7.10 -28.41 -2.37
N PRO A 70 -6.71 -29.09 -3.46
CA PRO A 70 -7.03 -28.65 -4.81
C PRO A 70 -8.52 -28.36 -5.01
N GLY A 71 -8.83 -27.30 -5.74
CA GLY A 71 -10.20 -26.83 -5.98
C GLY A 71 -10.75 -25.88 -4.91
N GLN A 72 -10.12 -25.81 -3.72
CA GLN A 72 -10.51 -24.83 -2.71
C GLN A 72 -10.27 -23.40 -3.19
N LYS A 73 -11.09 -22.47 -2.68
CA LYS A 73 -11.01 -21.04 -2.99
C LYS A 73 -10.28 -20.32 -1.84
N VAL A 74 -9.20 -19.63 -2.18
CA VAL A 74 -8.39 -18.83 -1.28
C VAL A 74 -8.60 -17.36 -1.63
N ASN A 75 -9.11 -16.60 -0.67
CA ASN A 75 -9.24 -15.15 -0.74
C ASN A 75 -7.86 -14.51 -0.59
N VAL A 76 -7.39 -13.80 -1.61
CA VAL A 76 -6.09 -13.13 -1.59
C VAL A 76 -6.32 -11.62 -1.51
N PRO A 77 -5.94 -10.96 -0.40
CA PRO A 77 -6.10 -9.51 -0.28
C PRO A 77 -5.16 -8.80 -1.27
N LEU A 78 -5.73 -7.99 -2.16
CA LEU A 78 -4.99 -7.19 -3.13
C LEU A 78 -4.76 -5.78 -2.59
N LEU A 79 -3.48 -5.45 -2.41
CA LEU A 79 -3.04 -4.11 -2.01
C LEU A 79 -2.72 -3.23 -3.24
N THR A 80 -3.48 -3.34 -4.33
CA THR A 80 -3.14 -2.72 -5.64
C THR A 80 -2.92 -1.21 -5.55
N ALA A 81 -3.84 -0.51 -4.91
CA ALA A 81 -3.72 0.94 -4.71
C ALA A 81 -2.46 1.31 -3.91
N VAL A 82 -2.21 0.60 -2.80
CA VAL A 82 -1.04 0.85 -1.94
C VAL A 82 0.26 0.55 -2.70
N LYS A 83 0.32 -0.58 -3.40
CA LYS A 83 1.48 -0.96 -4.24
C LYS A 83 1.74 0.05 -5.36
N SER A 84 0.69 0.65 -5.93
CA SER A 84 0.83 1.71 -6.93
C SER A 84 1.49 2.95 -6.34
N VAL A 85 1.06 3.38 -5.16
CA VAL A 85 1.65 4.54 -4.46
C VAL A 85 3.10 4.25 -4.07
N GLU A 86 3.40 3.07 -3.52
CA GLU A 86 4.77 2.66 -3.20
C GLU A 86 5.67 2.65 -4.43
N GLY A 87 5.19 2.10 -5.55
CA GLY A 87 5.91 2.07 -6.82
C GLY A 87 6.21 3.47 -7.34
N GLU A 88 5.25 4.39 -7.23
CA GLU A 88 5.44 5.78 -7.63
C GLU A 88 6.46 6.51 -6.76
N VAL A 89 6.43 6.30 -5.44
CA VAL A 89 7.44 6.85 -4.52
C VAL A 89 8.84 6.33 -4.89
N ILE A 90 9.01 5.04 -5.16
CA ILE A 90 10.30 4.47 -5.57
C ILE A 90 10.76 5.07 -6.90
N ARG A 91 9.85 5.24 -7.86
CA ARG A 91 10.15 5.86 -9.15
C ARG A 91 10.67 7.28 -8.97
N LEU A 92 9.97 8.10 -8.18
CA LEU A 92 10.36 9.48 -7.90
C LEU A 92 11.70 9.55 -7.15
N VAL A 93 11.92 8.68 -6.17
CA VAL A 93 13.21 8.57 -5.47
C VAL A 93 14.33 8.25 -6.48
N ASN A 94 14.11 7.35 -7.43
CA ASN A 94 15.10 7.03 -8.46
C ASN A 94 15.35 8.18 -9.44
N VAL A 95 14.33 8.99 -9.76
CA VAL A 95 14.52 10.25 -10.50
C VAL A 95 15.48 11.18 -9.76
N GLU A 96 15.26 11.39 -8.46
CA GLU A 96 16.14 12.24 -7.64
C GLU A 96 17.54 11.67 -7.46
N ARG A 97 17.67 10.34 -7.37
CA ARG A 97 18.98 9.66 -7.33
C ARG A 97 19.76 9.84 -8.63
N SER A 98 19.09 9.72 -9.77
CA SER A 98 19.73 9.90 -11.08
C SER A 98 20.27 11.31 -11.28
N LYS A 99 19.56 12.34 -10.81
CA LYS A 99 20.04 13.73 -10.82
C LYS A 99 21.36 13.91 -10.07
N ARG A 100 21.64 13.03 -9.11
CA ARG A 100 22.86 13.01 -8.29
C ARG A 100 23.90 11.98 -8.78
N GLY A 101 23.69 11.37 -9.95
CA GLY A 101 24.57 10.33 -10.50
C GLY A 101 24.56 9.01 -9.71
N LEU A 102 23.56 8.78 -8.85
CA LEU A 102 23.45 7.56 -8.06
C LEU A 102 22.72 6.46 -8.83
N LYS A 103 23.16 5.21 -8.66
CA LYS A 103 22.47 4.03 -9.21
C LYS A 103 21.03 3.94 -8.69
N PRO A 104 20.05 3.54 -9.53
CA PRO A 104 18.67 3.38 -9.09
C PRO A 104 18.54 2.26 -8.05
N LEU A 105 17.61 2.43 -7.11
CA LEU A 105 17.19 1.39 -6.17
C LEU A 105 16.25 0.40 -6.87
N VAL A 106 16.34 -0.86 -6.45
CA VAL A 106 15.45 -1.93 -6.89
C VAL A 106 14.34 -2.12 -5.86
N ASN A 107 13.10 -2.24 -6.32
CA ASN A 107 11.95 -2.52 -5.45
C ASN A 107 12.08 -3.93 -4.84
N ASN A 108 11.89 -4.03 -3.52
CA ASN A 108 11.82 -5.29 -2.78
C ASN A 108 10.46 -5.38 -2.08
N TRP A 109 9.61 -6.31 -2.53
CA TRP A 109 8.22 -6.39 -2.05
C TRP A 109 8.12 -6.81 -0.58
N GLN A 110 9.06 -7.61 -0.08
CA GLN A 110 9.12 -7.99 1.33
C GLN A 110 9.49 -6.79 2.20
N LEU A 111 10.42 -5.94 1.76
CA LEU A 111 10.78 -4.71 2.47
C LEU A 111 9.63 -3.71 2.45
N SER A 112 8.94 -3.55 1.32
CA SER A 112 7.72 -2.73 1.25
C SER A 112 6.63 -3.28 2.17
N ARG A 113 6.48 -4.60 2.30
CA ARG A 113 5.58 -5.22 3.29
C ARG A 113 6.00 -4.88 4.72
N CYS A 114 7.28 -5.00 5.05
CA CYS A 114 7.81 -4.61 6.37
C CYS A 114 7.48 -3.14 6.67
N ALA A 115 7.66 -2.25 5.69
CA ALA A 115 7.31 -0.83 5.82
C ALA A 115 5.80 -0.61 6.06
N ARG A 116 4.92 -1.33 5.36
CA ARG A 116 3.47 -1.29 5.63
C ARG A 116 3.13 -1.72 7.04
N VAL A 117 3.73 -2.81 7.53
CA VAL A 117 3.52 -3.27 8.91
C VAL A 117 4.02 -2.23 9.90
N LYS A 118 5.14 -1.56 9.64
CA LYS A 118 5.65 -0.47 10.47
C LYS A 118 4.68 0.72 10.50
N SER A 119 4.14 1.11 9.35
CA SER A 119 3.14 2.18 9.25
C SER A 119 1.85 1.83 10.01
N ALA A 120 1.39 0.59 9.90
CA ALA A 120 0.23 0.11 10.66
C ALA A 120 0.51 0.09 12.17
N ASP A 121 1.69 -0.36 12.60
CA ASP A 121 2.09 -0.35 14.02
C ASP A 121 2.13 1.07 14.59
N MET A 122 2.69 2.04 13.85
CA MET A 122 2.68 3.47 14.20
C MET A 122 1.24 4.01 14.35
N SER A 123 0.38 3.72 13.37
CA SER A 123 -1.00 4.18 13.39
C SER A 123 -1.82 3.55 14.52
N THR A 124 -1.68 2.25 14.75
CA THR A 124 -2.49 1.51 15.74
C THR A 124 -2.06 1.79 17.18
N LYS A 125 -0.77 2.09 17.40
CA LYS A 125 -0.21 2.37 18.72
C LYS A 125 0.02 3.85 18.99
N ASN A 126 -0.52 4.74 18.14
CA ASN A 126 -0.46 6.19 18.31
C ASN A 126 0.96 6.73 18.55
N TYR A 127 1.94 6.32 17.74
CA TYR A 127 3.30 6.84 17.83
C TYR A 127 3.91 7.09 16.44
N PHE A 128 4.89 7.99 16.39
CA PHE A 128 5.66 8.26 15.17
C PHE A 128 7.16 8.25 15.51
N SER A 129 7.83 7.13 15.24
CA SER A 129 9.24 6.92 15.58
C SER A 129 9.88 5.83 14.72
N HIS A 130 11.20 5.93 14.52
CA HIS A 130 12.00 4.88 13.89
C HIS A 130 11.92 3.56 14.69
N THR A 131 11.89 3.64 16.01
CA THR A 131 11.84 2.47 16.89
C THR A 131 10.39 2.08 17.15
N SER A 132 10.04 0.83 16.86
CA SER A 132 8.75 0.25 17.18
C SER A 132 8.75 -0.30 18.60
N PRO A 133 7.70 -0.03 19.40
CA PRO A 133 7.47 -0.73 20.67
C PRO A 133 7.28 -2.24 20.49
N THR A 134 6.91 -2.70 19.29
CA THR A 134 6.66 -4.10 18.94
C THR A 134 7.89 -4.79 18.36
N TYR A 135 8.58 -4.11 17.44
CA TYR A 135 9.61 -4.72 16.58
C TYR A 135 11.02 -4.15 16.80
N GLY A 136 11.19 -3.15 17.68
CA GLY A 136 12.47 -2.51 17.93
C GLY A 136 12.92 -1.60 16.78
N SER A 137 14.22 -1.54 16.53
CA SER A 137 14.82 -0.71 15.48
C SER A 137 14.41 -1.16 14.07
N PRO A 138 14.57 -0.31 13.04
CA PRO A 138 14.29 -0.72 11.66
C PRO A 138 15.04 -1.99 11.24
N PHE A 139 16.30 -2.15 11.66
CA PHE A 139 17.11 -3.33 11.34
C PHE A 139 16.63 -4.59 12.05
N GLN A 140 16.22 -4.46 13.32
CA GLN A 140 15.63 -5.57 14.07
C GLN A 140 14.32 -6.04 13.41
N MET A 141 13.50 -5.09 12.96
CA MET A 141 12.26 -5.41 12.26
C MET A 141 12.51 -6.11 10.92
N ILE A 142 13.46 -5.63 10.11
CA ILE A 142 13.83 -6.27 8.83
C ILE A 142 14.31 -7.72 9.06
N LYS A 143 15.12 -7.94 10.09
CA LYS A 143 15.59 -9.28 10.48
C LYS A 143 14.44 -10.17 10.95
N ALA A 144 13.51 -9.63 11.74
CA ALA A 144 12.31 -10.36 12.18
C ALA A 144 11.41 -10.80 11.01
N PHE A 145 11.47 -10.09 9.88
CA PHE A 145 10.76 -10.43 8.65
C PHE A 145 11.54 -11.36 7.72
N ASN A 146 12.74 -11.83 8.13
CA ASN A 146 13.64 -12.67 7.34
C ASN A 146 14.02 -12.06 5.97
N ILE A 147 14.27 -10.74 5.94
CA ILE A 147 14.65 -10.02 4.72
C ILE A 147 16.17 -9.85 4.61
N ALA A 148 16.86 -9.71 5.76
CA ALA A 148 18.30 -9.50 5.89
C ALA A 148 18.86 -10.20 7.13
#